data_AF-A0A6L7XME9-F1
#
_entry.id   AF-A0A6L7XME9-F1
#
_cell.length_a   1.000
_cell.length_b   1.000
_cell.length_c   1.000
_cell.angle_alpha   90.00
_cell.angle_beta   90.00
_cell.angle_gamma   90.00
#
_symmetry.space_group_name_H-M   'P 1'
#
loop_
_entity.id
_entity.type
_entity.pdbx_description
1 polymer ?
#
loop_
_entity_poly.entity_id
_entity_poly.type
_entity_poly.pdbx_seq_one_letter_code
_entity_poly.pdbx_strand_id
1 'polypeptide(L)'
;METALAHASCVLVVDLGAVRANFRTLRQRAGPDCEVAGVVKADAYGMGSCRVAAALADAGCRTFFVATPDEGAVVRSVIPEGPIQVLAGGADLPADSDLIPVLNHPGETECRRATAVRAGRTLAAAVHVDTGMNRLGYEAADWRAFCAEPDLRSGLDIGIVMSHLAVAELPDHPLNAAQLTRFEAARKLAPFVARASLANSSGIWLPAAFRYDLARAGAALFGINPTPAHPNPMNAVARLVGRVLQVRSVDQGEGVGYGHAWVSPNARRIATVSAGYADGYPRHLGNTGRVAIGGHVAPVVGRISMDLVTVDVSGVPDHVARPGTPVDLLGNLVPVDDVAAQGGTIGYEILARLGSRVPRLYVD
;
A
#
# COMPACT_ATOMS: atom_id res chain seq x y z
N MET A 1 13.29 -15.88 17.25
CA MET A 1 12.04 -15.74 16.46
C MET A 1 10.89 -16.48 17.13
N GLU A 2 11.06 -17.76 17.51
CA GLU A 2 10.04 -18.55 18.25
C GLU A 2 9.57 -17.91 19.57
N THR A 3 10.46 -17.30 20.35
CA THR A 3 10.11 -16.75 21.68
C THR A 3 9.24 -15.48 21.61
N ALA A 4 9.38 -14.66 20.57
CA ALA A 4 8.55 -13.46 20.37
C ALA A 4 7.14 -13.82 19.90
N LEU A 5 7.01 -14.91 19.14
CA LEU A 5 5.74 -15.43 18.62
C LEU A 5 4.96 -16.22 19.67
N ALA A 6 5.66 -16.88 20.60
CA ALA A 6 5.05 -17.61 21.71
C ALA A 6 4.30 -16.70 22.70
N HIS A 7 4.73 -15.43 22.84
CA HIS A 7 4.13 -14.45 23.75
C HIS A 7 3.28 -13.39 23.02
N ALA A 8 3.25 -13.40 21.69
CA ALA A 8 2.49 -12.42 20.92
C ALA A 8 0.99 -12.69 21.04
N SER A 9 0.24 -11.67 21.48
CA SER A 9 -1.23 -11.67 21.48
C SER A 9 -1.79 -11.71 20.06
N CYS A 10 -1.14 -11.03 19.12
CA CYS A 10 -1.54 -10.91 17.72
C CYS A 10 -0.30 -10.99 16.83
N VAL A 11 -0.41 -11.61 15.65
CA VAL A 11 0.69 -11.71 14.66
C VAL A 11 0.21 -11.30 13.27
N LEU A 12 1.08 -10.69 12.47
CA LEU A 12 0.84 -10.40 11.06
C LEU A 12 1.61 -11.40 10.21
N VAL A 13 0.91 -12.35 9.59
CA VAL A 13 1.50 -13.24 8.60
C VAL A 13 1.52 -12.52 7.25
N VAL A 14 2.71 -12.46 6.65
CA VAL A 14 2.99 -11.83 5.36
C VAL A 14 3.46 -12.90 4.39
N ASP A 15 2.68 -13.15 3.35
CA ASP A 15 2.98 -14.13 2.31
C ASP A 15 3.79 -13.48 1.19
N LEU A 16 5.10 -13.73 1.19
CA LEU A 16 6.03 -13.24 0.16
C LEU A 16 5.85 -14.00 -1.17
N GLY A 17 5.34 -15.23 -1.14
CA GLY A 17 4.92 -15.96 -2.33
C GLY A 17 3.81 -15.25 -3.08
N ALA A 18 2.78 -14.82 -2.35
CA ALA A 18 1.68 -14.02 -2.86
C ALA A 18 2.17 -12.66 -3.40
N VAL A 19 3.09 -11.97 -2.72
CA VAL A 19 3.70 -10.72 -3.24
C VAL A 19 4.37 -10.95 -4.60
N ARG A 20 5.18 -12.00 -4.73
CA ARG A 20 5.86 -12.34 -5.99
C ARG A 20 4.87 -12.75 -7.07
N ALA A 21 3.84 -13.52 -6.73
CA ALA A 21 2.77 -13.89 -7.65
C ALA A 21 2.01 -12.66 -8.16
N ASN A 22 1.62 -11.75 -7.27
CA ASN A 22 0.94 -10.50 -7.63
C ASN A 22 1.82 -9.63 -8.54
N PHE A 23 3.11 -9.50 -8.24
CA PHE A 23 4.06 -8.80 -9.11
C PHE A 23 4.11 -9.40 -10.52
N ARG A 24 4.19 -10.73 -10.64
CA ARG A 24 4.20 -11.42 -11.95
C ARG A 24 2.89 -11.20 -12.71
N THR A 25 1.74 -11.27 -12.05
CA THR A 25 0.43 -10.97 -12.66
C THR A 25 0.37 -9.54 -13.18
N LEU A 26 0.85 -8.56 -12.40
CA LEU A 26 0.89 -7.17 -12.80
C LEU A 26 1.83 -6.93 -13.98
N ARG A 27 3.01 -7.56 -13.98
CA ARG A 27 3.96 -7.53 -15.11
C ARG A 27 3.37 -8.15 -16.37
N GLN A 28 2.70 -9.29 -16.26
CA GLN A 28 2.02 -9.92 -17.38
C GLN A 28 0.91 -9.02 -17.94
N ARG A 29 0.15 -8.36 -17.06
CA ARG A 29 -0.91 -7.43 -17.45
C ARG A 29 -0.36 -6.17 -18.12
N ALA A 30 0.77 -5.65 -17.63
CA ALA A 30 1.40 -4.46 -18.18
C ALA A 30 1.90 -4.70 -19.61
N GLY A 31 2.49 -5.87 -19.87
CA GLY A 31 3.06 -6.25 -21.16
C GLY A 31 4.59 -6.08 -21.19
N PRO A 32 5.27 -6.56 -22.25
CA PRO A 32 6.73 -6.57 -22.33
C PRO A 32 7.35 -5.17 -22.45
N ASP A 33 6.63 -4.21 -23.00
CA ASP A 33 7.13 -2.85 -23.26
C ASP A 33 6.98 -1.89 -22.07
N CYS A 34 6.37 -2.36 -20.98
CA CYS A 34 6.14 -1.58 -19.77
C CYS A 34 6.81 -2.27 -18.57
N GLU A 35 7.85 -1.64 -18.02
CA GLU A 35 8.42 -2.10 -16.76
C GLU A 35 7.39 -1.90 -15.63
N VAL A 36 7.32 -2.83 -14.68
CA VAL A 36 6.54 -2.67 -13.45
C VAL A 36 7.49 -2.45 -12.28
N ALA A 37 7.38 -1.28 -11.65
CA ALA A 37 8.12 -0.94 -10.44
C ALA A 37 7.37 -1.33 -9.17
N GLY A 38 8.14 -1.63 -8.11
CA GLY A 38 7.65 -1.88 -6.77
C GLY A 38 7.55 -0.59 -5.96
N VAL A 39 6.32 -0.18 -5.60
CA VAL A 39 6.08 0.96 -4.70
C VAL A 39 5.99 0.43 -3.27
N VAL A 40 7.05 0.62 -2.49
CA VAL A 40 7.26 0.01 -1.15
C VAL A 40 7.31 1.03 -0.01
N LYS A 41 6.71 2.21 -0.23
CA LYS A 41 6.55 3.25 0.81
C LYS A 41 5.75 2.79 2.02
N ALA A 42 5.85 3.53 3.13
CA ALA A 42 5.19 3.23 4.40
C ALA A 42 5.47 1.80 4.86
N ASP A 43 6.75 1.42 4.88
CA ASP A 43 7.23 0.07 5.21
C ASP A 43 6.58 -1.04 4.37
N ALA A 44 6.52 -0.84 3.05
CA ALA A 44 5.75 -1.68 2.12
C ALA A 44 4.30 -1.88 2.58
N TYR A 45 3.60 -0.77 2.84
CA TYR A 45 2.20 -0.76 3.29
C TYR A 45 2.03 -1.56 4.59
N GLY A 46 3.00 -1.46 5.50
CA GLY A 46 3.02 -2.17 6.76
C GLY A 46 3.47 -3.63 6.67
N MET A 47 3.97 -4.12 5.52
CA MET A 47 4.39 -5.52 5.35
C MET A 47 5.88 -5.77 5.65
N GLY A 48 6.67 -4.72 5.86
CA GLY A 48 8.12 -4.82 6.06
C GLY A 48 8.87 -4.68 4.74
N SER A 49 9.28 -3.44 4.47
CA SER A 49 9.93 -2.98 3.23
C SER A 49 11.15 -3.80 2.85
N CYS A 50 12.04 -4.13 3.80
CA CYS A 50 13.24 -4.92 3.49
C CYS A 50 12.92 -6.30 2.91
N ARG A 51 12.01 -7.05 3.55
CA ARG A 51 11.65 -8.42 3.13
C ARG A 51 10.85 -8.40 1.83
N VAL A 52 9.94 -7.44 1.69
CA VAL A 52 9.14 -7.26 0.46
C VAL A 52 10.02 -6.84 -0.71
N ALA A 53 10.92 -5.87 -0.53
CA ALA A 53 11.79 -5.40 -1.60
C ALA A 53 12.68 -6.52 -2.13
N ALA A 54 13.29 -7.30 -1.23
CA ALA A 54 14.08 -8.48 -1.62
C ALA A 54 13.24 -9.49 -2.41
N ALA A 55 12.04 -9.85 -1.93
CA ALA A 55 11.15 -10.77 -2.64
C ALA A 55 10.73 -10.25 -4.03
N LEU A 56 10.48 -8.94 -4.17
CA LEU A 56 10.17 -8.31 -5.45
C LEU A 56 11.38 -8.34 -6.39
N ALA A 57 12.58 -8.07 -5.89
CA ALA A 57 13.82 -8.13 -6.68
C ALA A 57 14.09 -9.55 -7.22
N ASP A 58 13.86 -10.58 -6.40
CA ASP A 58 13.93 -11.99 -6.79
C ASP A 58 12.89 -12.35 -7.87
N ALA A 59 11.71 -11.71 -7.83
CA ALA A 59 10.69 -11.86 -8.87
C ALA A 59 10.97 -11.04 -10.16
N GLY A 60 12.07 -10.28 -10.18
CA GLY A 60 12.51 -9.52 -11.35
C GLY A 60 12.17 -8.03 -11.32
N CYS A 61 11.74 -7.48 -10.19
CA CYS A 61 11.60 -6.03 -10.01
C CYS A 61 12.98 -5.36 -10.06
N ARG A 62 13.09 -4.21 -10.73
CA ARG A 62 14.36 -3.48 -10.93
C ARG A 62 14.28 -2.03 -10.50
N THR A 63 13.12 -1.40 -10.63
CA THR A 63 12.86 -0.04 -10.13
C THR A 63 11.98 -0.07 -8.88
N PHE A 64 12.34 0.72 -7.87
CA PHE A 64 11.55 0.88 -6.65
C PHE A 64 11.15 2.35 -6.43
N PHE A 65 10.02 2.54 -5.76
CA PHE A 65 9.54 3.85 -5.32
C PHE A 65 9.24 3.84 -3.82
N VAL A 66 9.72 4.88 -3.14
CA VAL A 66 9.48 5.16 -1.72
C VAL A 66 8.89 6.55 -1.57
N ALA A 67 8.36 6.90 -0.40
CA ALA A 67 7.88 8.25 -0.13
C ALA A 67 9.02 9.20 0.26
N THR A 68 9.93 8.75 1.13
CA THR A 68 10.95 9.61 1.75
C THR A 68 12.38 9.08 1.54
N PRO A 69 13.41 9.94 1.72
CA PRO A 69 14.81 9.51 1.73
C PRO A 69 15.11 8.40 2.75
N ASP A 70 14.55 8.48 3.96
CA ASP A 70 14.78 7.49 5.01
C ASP A 70 14.26 6.10 4.61
N GLU A 71 13.06 6.03 4.02
CA GLU A 71 12.55 4.79 3.44
C GLU A 71 13.46 4.28 2.31
N GLY A 72 13.99 5.21 1.49
CA GLY A 72 14.93 4.89 0.41
C GLY A 72 16.23 4.28 0.93
N ALA A 73 16.80 4.83 2.01
CA ALA A 73 17.99 4.30 2.66
C ALA A 73 17.75 2.88 3.21
N VAL A 74 16.58 2.64 3.82
CA VAL A 74 16.17 1.31 4.28
C VAL A 74 16.10 0.33 3.12
N VAL A 75 15.43 0.67 2.02
CA VAL A 75 15.33 -0.20 0.84
C VAL A 75 16.70 -0.42 0.18
N ARG A 76 17.54 0.61 0.07
CA ARG A 76 18.90 0.52 -0.49
C ARG A 76 19.78 -0.49 0.26
N SER A 77 19.57 -0.65 1.57
CA SER A 77 20.33 -1.63 2.39
C SER A 77 20.15 -3.10 1.95
N VAL A 78 19.05 -3.40 1.27
CA VAL A 78 18.74 -4.75 0.75
C VAL A 78 18.67 -4.82 -0.77
N ILE A 79 18.53 -3.67 -1.44
CA ILE A 79 18.56 -3.54 -2.90
C ILE A 79 19.81 -2.75 -3.27
N PRO A 80 20.97 -3.39 -3.49
CA PRO A 80 22.24 -2.69 -3.68
C PRO A 80 22.32 -1.96 -5.02
N GLU A 81 21.60 -2.41 -6.04
CA GLU A 81 21.66 -1.86 -7.39
C GLU A 81 20.29 -1.40 -7.90
N GLY A 82 20.29 -0.57 -8.94
CA GLY A 82 19.07 -0.12 -9.61
C GLY A 82 18.43 1.12 -8.96
N PRO A 83 17.49 1.77 -9.68
CA PRO A 83 16.92 3.04 -9.28
C PRO A 83 15.92 2.91 -8.12
N ILE A 84 16.09 3.75 -7.10
CA ILE A 84 15.12 3.98 -6.02
C ILE A 84 14.67 5.44 -6.10
N GLN A 85 13.41 5.63 -6.46
CA GLN A 85 12.80 6.93 -6.66
C GLN A 85 12.12 7.42 -5.38
N VAL A 86 12.36 8.66 -4.98
CA VAL A 86 11.75 9.30 -3.79
C VAL A 86 10.60 10.21 -4.22
N LEU A 87 9.37 9.81 -3.93
CA LEU A 87 8.16 10.48 -4.46
C LEU A 87 7.88 11.86 -3.84
N ALA A 88 8.18 12.05 -2.55
CA ALA A 88 7.76 13.21 -1.77
C ALA A 88 8.96 13.89 -1.09
N GLY A 89 9.91 14.34 -1.90
CA GLY A 89 11.05 15.15 -1.46
C GLY A 89 12.41 14.62 -1.93
N GLY A 90 13.46 14.97 -1.19
CA GLY A 90 14.84 14.54 -1.47
C GLY A 90 15.57 15.39 -2.52
N ALA A 91 15.04 16.56 -2.89
CA ALA A 91 15.74 17.48 -3.80
C ALA A 91 17.10 17.94 -3.25
N ASP A 92 17.22 17.98 -1.92
CA ASP A 92 18.42 18.33 -1.14
C ASP A 92 19.33 17.13 -0.82
N LEU A 93 18.98 15.92 -1.30
CA LEU A 93 19.80 14.74 -1.13
C LEU A 93 21.26 15.02 -1.52
N PRO A 94 22.23 14.53 -0.73
CA PRO A 94 23.65 14.64 -1.07
C PRO A 94 23.92 14.18 -2.51
N ALA A 95 24.94 14.78 -3.14
CA ALA A 95 25.26 14.46 -4.51
C ALA A 95 25.60 12.98 -4.69
N ASP A 96 26.27 12.37 -3.71
CA ASP A 96 26.66 10.96 -3.62
C ASP A 96 25.54 10.01 -3.15
N SER A 97 24.32 10.53 -2.93
CA SER A 97 23.16 9.68 -2.67
C SER A 97 22.81 8.81 -3.88
N ASP A 98 22.63 7.51 -3.65
CA ASP A 98 22.14 6.54 -4.65
C ASP A 98 20.60 6.54 -4.78
N LEU A 99 19.94 7.56 -4.24
CA LEU A 99 18.50 7.79 -4.38
C LEU A 99 18.22 8.87 -5.42
N ILE A 100 17.12 8.71 -6.15
CA ILE A 100 16.73 9.63 -7.23
C ILE A 100 15.48 10.39 -6.77
N PRO A 101 15.56 11.72 -6.55
CA PRO A 101 14.38 12.49 -6.16
C PRO A 101 13.42 12.69 -7.33
N VAL A 102 12.13 12.64 -7.03
CA VAL A 102 11.07 13.10 -7.93
C VAL A 102 10.78 14.56 -7.61
N LEU A 103 11.08 15.45 -8.56
CA LEU A 103 10.89 16.89 -8.46
C LEU A 103 9.45 17.23 -8.79
N ASN A 104 8.74 17.82 -7.83
CA ASN A 104 7.31 18.11 -7.86
C ASN A 104 7.02 19.59 -8.12
N HIS A 105 7.98 20.50 -7.98
CA HIS A 105 7.79 21.94 -8.27
C HIS A 105 9.14 22.65 -8.57
N PRO A 106 9.13 23.88 -9.11
CA PRO A 106 10.35 24.60 -9.50
C PRO A 106 11.41 24.76 -8.41
N GLY A 107 10.98 24.95 -7.15
CA GLY A 107 11.89 25.10 -6.01
C GLY A 107 12.73 23.84 -5.73
N GLU A 108 12.15 22.65 -5.92
CA GLU A 108 12.89 21.39 -5.79
C GLU A 108 13.94 21.24 -6.92
N THR A 109 13.60 21.67 -8.14
CA THR A 109 14.57 21.70 -9.25
C THR A 109 15.75 22.62 -8.94
N GLU A 110 15.49 23.83 -8.44
CA GLU A 110 16.56 24.75 -8.07
C GLU A 110 17.45 24.18 -6.96
N CYS A 111 16.84 23.57 -5.94
CA CYS A 111 17.57 22.90 -4.86
C CYS A 111 18.49 21.78 -5.40
N ARG A 112 17.97 20.91 -6.28
CA ARG A 112 18.74 19.81 -6.85
C ARG A 112 19.86 20.31 -7.76
N ARG A 113 19.60 21.37 -8.55
CA ARG A 113 20.61 22.04 -9.37
C ARG A 113 21.72 22.65 -8.54
N ALA A 114 21.40 23.36 -7.47
CA ALA A 114 22.40 23.92 -6.57
C ALA A 114 23.30 22.81 -6.00
N THR A 115 22.74 21.63 -5.74
CA THR A 115 23.53 20.46 -5.34
C THR A 115 24.41 19.92 -6.46
N ALA A 116 23.91 19.85 -7.70
CA ALA A 116 24.69 19.45 -8.87
C ALA A 116 25.87 20.40 -9.13
N VAL A 117 25.63 21.71 -9.06
CA VAL A 117 26.65 22.76 -9.23
C VAL A 117 27.73 22.65 -8.16
N ARG A 118 27.35 22.54 -6.88
CA ARG A 118 28.32 22.37 -5.77
C ARG A 118 29.17 21.12 -5.93
N ALA A 119 28.59 20.04 -6.45
CA ALA A 119 29.28 18.77 -6.68
C ALA A 119 30.08 18.72 -7.99
N GLY A 120 29.91 19.71 -8.88
CA GLY A 120 30.56 19.74 -10.19
C GLY A 120 30.17 18.58 -11.11
N ARG A 121 28.99 17.99 -10.94
CA ARG A 121 28.52 16.84 -11.75
C ARG A 121 27.03 16.87 -12.02
N THR A 122 26.61 16.22 -13.09
CA THR A 122 25.19 16.01 -13.40
C THR A 122 24.56 15.05 -12.39
N LEU A 123 23.38 15.39 -11.88
CA LEU A 123 22.64 14.56 -10.93
C LEU A 123 21.34 14.03 -11.54
N ALA A 124 21.04 12.76 -11.29
CA ALA A 124 19.78 12.15 -11.69
C ALA A 124 18.60 12.75 -10.92
N ALA A 125 17.47 12.89 -11.62
CA ALA A 125 16.16 13.22 -11.06
C ALA A 125 15.03 12.66 -11.94
N ALA A 126 13.84 12.57 -11.37
CA ALA A 126 12.60 12.43 -12.12
C ALA A 126 11.76 13.71 -11.94
N VAL A 127 10.80 13.97 -12.82
CA VAL A 127 9.86 15.08 -12.66
C VAL A 127 8.43 14.58 -12.65
N HIS A 128 7.64 15.11 -11.73
CA HIS A 128 6.22 14.87 -11.63
C HIS A 128 5.45 16.08 -12.19
N VAL A 129 4.50 15.83 -13.09
CA VAL A 129 3.59 16.84 -13.62
C VAL A 129 2.19 16.54 -13.11
N ASP A 130 1.50 17.56 -12.57
CA ASP A 130 0.10 17.38 -12.20
C ASP A 130 -0.80 17.40 -13.44
N THR A 131 -1.67 16.40 -13.54
CA THR A 131 -2.63 16.24 -14.63
C THR A 131 -4.07 16.38 -14.16
N GLY A 132 -4.28 16.74 -12.89
CA GLY A 132 -5.60 16.96 -12.29
C GLY A 132 -5.83 16.20 -10.99
N MET A 133 -4.77 15.67 -10.36
CA MET A 133 -4.85 15.16 -9.00
C MET A 133 -4.79 16.31 -7.98
N ASN A 134 -4.17 17.45 -8.33
CA ASN A 134 -4.04 18.64 -7.49
C ASN A 134 -3.42 18.32 -6.12
N ARG A 135 -2.34 17.53 -6.10
CA ARG A 135 -1.65 17.10 -4.87
C ARG A 135 -0.15 17.41 -4.89
N LEU A 136 0.56 16.88 -5.88
CA LEU A 136 1.98 17.11 -6.12
C LEU A 136 2.20 17.11 -7.63
N GLY A 137 3.24 17.80 -8.07
CA GLY A 137 3.65 17.87 -9.47
C GLY A 137 3.56 19.28 -10.02
N TYR A 138 4.36 19.53 -11.04
CA TYR A 138 4.42 20.81 -11.72
C TYR A 138 3.05 21.18 -12.26
N GLU A 139 2.65 22.43 -12.01
CA GLU A 139 1.55 23.03 -12.72
C GLU A 139 1.89 23.22 -14.21
N ALA A 140 0.87 23.34 -15.05
CA ALA A 140 1.05 23.41 -16.49
C ALA A 140 1.89 24.62 -16.96
N ALA A 141 1.85 25.74 -16.23
CA ALA A 141 2.66 26.92 -16.55
C ALA A 141 4.15 26.68 -16.23
N ASP A 142 4.44 26.20 -15.02
CA ASP A 142 5.79 25.89 -14.57
C ASP A 142 6.44 24.79 -15.43
N TRP A 143 5.67 23.76 -15.80
CA TRP A 143 6.17 22.69 -16.66
C TRP A 143 6.56 23.20 -18.04
N ARG A 144 5.75 24.10 -18.63
CA ARG A 144 6.10 24.74 -19.90
C ARG A 144 7.39 25.55 -19.80
N ALA A 145 7.55 26.33 -18.73
CA ALA A 145 8.78 27.09 -18.50
C ALA A 145 9.99 26.16 -18.34
N PHE A 146 9.88 25.13 -17.51
CA PHE A 146 10.93 24.11 -17.32
C PHE A 146 11.37 23.43 -18.63
N CYS A 147 10.41 23.13 -19.51
CA CYS A 147 10.70 22.53 -20.81
C CYS A 147 11.35 23.53 -21.78
N ALA A 148 10.83 24.76 -21.84
CA ALA A 148 11.25 25.79 -22.78
C ALA A 148 12.66 26.34 -22.47
N GLU A 149 13.07 26.35 -21.20
CA GLU A 149 14.33 26.93 -20.74
C GLU A 149 15.35 25.84 -20.34
N PRO A 150 16.31 25.47 -21.21
CA PRO A 150 17.34 24.47 -20.89
C PRO A 150 18.14 24.78 -19.64
N ASP A 151 18.35 26.06 -19.36
CA ASP A 151 19.08 26.51 -18.19
C ASP A 151 18.37 26.16 -16.89
N LEU A 152 17.05 25.93 -16.87
CA LEU A 152 16.32 25.47 -15.69
C LEU A 152 16.56 23.99 -15.35
N ARG A 153 17.24 23.24 -16.23
CA ARG A 153 17.55 21.82 -16.03
C ARG A 153 19.02 21.46 -16.24
N SER A 154 19.89 22.45 -16.49
CA SER A 154 21.33 22.21 -16.59
C SER A 154 21.88 21.51 -15.33
N GLY A 155 22.82 20.58 -15.51
CA GLY A 155 23.33 19.76 -14.41
C GLY A 155 22.35 18.72 -13.87
N LEU A 156 21.15 18.55 -14.45
CA LEU A 156 20.23 17.47 -14.12
C LEU A 156 20.08 16.50 -15.29
N ASP A 157 20.07 15.20 -14.96
CA ASP A 157 19.65 14.13 -15.87
C ASP A 157 18.23 13.70 -15.50
N ILE A 158 17.26 14.11 -16.31
CA ILE A 158 15.84 13.84 -16.07
C ILE A 158 15.47 12.50 -16.72
N GLY A 159 15.48 11.44 -15.92
CA GLY A 159 15.27 10.07 -16.42
C GLY A 159 13.80 9.70 -16.64
N ILE A 160 12.88 10.30 -15.88
CA ILE A 160 11.45 9.97 -15.91
C ILE A 160 10.60 11.24 -15.85
N VAL A 161 9.60 11.33 -16.72
CA VAL A 161 8.45 12.24 -16.57
C VAL A 161 7.25 11.42 -16.12
N MET A 162 6.62 11.81 -15.02
CA MET A 162 5.54 11.05 -14.43
C MET A 162 4.33 11.90 -14.07
N SER A 163 3.18 11.24 -13.97
CA SER A 163 1.97 11.78 -13.35
C SER A 163 1.25 10.68 -12.57
N HIS A 164 0.17 11.03 -11.86
CA HIS A 164 -0.60 10.09 -11.05
C HIS A 164 -2.10 10.20 -11.35
N LEU A 165 -2.71 9.07 -11.71
CA LEU A 165 -4.15 8.99 -11.93
C LEU A 165 -4.91 9.13 -10.61
N ALA A 166 -5.99 9.89 -10.63
CA ALA A 166 -6.81 10.17 -9.45
C ALA A 166 -7.90 9.12 -9.22
N VAL A 167 -8.43 8.50 -10.29
CA VAL A 167 -9.63 7.65 -10.26
C VAL A 167 -9.49 6.42 -11.18
N ALA A 168 -8.28 5.84 -11.22
CA ALA A 168 -7.96 4.73 -12.12
C ALA A 168 -8.74 3.44 -11.80
N GLU A 169 -9.25 3.32 -10.58
CA GLU A 169 -10.12 2.24 -10.12
C GLU A 169 -11.54 2.30 -10.70
N LEU A 170 -11.91 3.42 -11.32
CA LEU A 170 -13.17 3.63 -12.05
C LEU A 170 -12.87 3.77 -13.55
N PRO A 171 -12.83 2.67 -14.33
CA PRO A 171 -12.31 2.67 -15.70
C PRO A 171 -12.98 3.68 -16.63
N ASP A 172 -14.30 3.82 -16.53
CA ASP A 172 -15.11 4.69 -17.40
C ASP A 172 -15.19 6.14 -16.91
N HIS A 173 -14.51 6.49 -15.82
CA HIS A 173 -14.55 7.85 -15.30
C HIS A 173 -13.84 8.83 -16.27
N PRO A 174 -14.50 9.91 -16.74
CA PRO A 174 -13.99 10.78 -17.79
C PRO A 174 -12.67 11.49 -17.41
N LEU A 175 -12.40 11.65 -16.11
CA LEU A 175 -11.13 12.19 -15.62
C LEU A 175 -9.92 11.36 -16.08
N ASN A 176 -10.02 10.04 -16.22
CA ASN A 176 -8.91 9.21 -16.70
C ASN A 176 -8.48 9.63 -18.12
N ALA A 177 -9.43 9.83 -19.04
CA ALA A 177 -9.16 10.32 -20.39
C ALA A 177 -8.64 11.76 -20.40
N ALA A 178 -9.14 12.63 -19.51
CA ALA A 178 -8.65 13.99 -19.37
C ALA A 178 -7.21 14.05 -18.84
N GLN A 179 -6.87 13.22 -17.84
CA GLN A 179 -5.51 13.11 -17.32
C GLN A 179 -4.54 12.55 -18.38
N LEU A 180 -4.97 11.55 -19.15
CA LEU A 180 -4.17 11.01 -20.25
C LEU A 180 -3.84 12.09 -21.29
N THR A 181 -4.84 12.83 -21.76
CA THR A 181 -4.66 13.93 -22.72
C THR A 181 -3.67 14.99 -22.21
N ARG A 182 -3.80 15.40 -20.94
CA ARG A 182 -2.89 16.36 -20.31
C ARG A 182 -1.47 15.81 -20.17
N PHE A 183 -1.34 14.54 -19.82
CA PHE A 183 -0.04 13.88 -19.70
C PHE A 183 0.66 13.77 -21.07
N GLU A 184 -0.07 13.43 -22.13
CA GLU A 184 0.48 13.41 -23.49
C GLU A 184 0.95 14.80 -23.94
N ALA A 185 0.18 15.85 -23.64
CA ALA A 185 0.59 17.23 -23.91
C ALA A 185 1.86 17.61 -23.13
N ALA A 186 1.94 17.22 -21.85
CA ALA A 186 3.14 17.43 -21.03
C ALA A 186 4.36 16.70 -21.59
N ARG A 187 4.21 15.44 -22.02
CA ARG A 187 5.31 14.63 -22.59
C ARG A 187 5.84 15.22 -23.89
N LYS A 188 4.97 15.74 -24.76
CA LYS A 188 5.37 16.40 -26.02
C LYS A 188 6.30 17.60 -25.80
N LEU A 189 6.19 18.28 -24.65
CA LEU A 189 7.07 19.39 -24.30
C LEU A 189 8.45 18.95 -23.81
N ALA A 190 8.59 17.70 -23.37
CA ALA A 190 9.82 17.15 -22.81
C ALA A 190 10.39 15.99 -23.64
N PRO A 191 10.73 16.20 -24.94
CA PRO A 191 11.32 15.16 -25.77
C PRO A 191 12.72 14.71 -25.29
N PHE A 192 13.32 15.46 -24.36
CA PHE A 192 14.61 15.13 -23.73
C PHE A 192 14.50 14.08 -22.62
N VAL A 193 13.28 13.69 -22.22
CA VAL A 193 13.06 12.67 -21.18
C VAL A 193 12.71 11.34 -21.85
N ALA A 194 13.52 10.31 -21.58
CA ALA A 194 13.39 9.03 -22.28
C ALA A 194 12.19 8.20 -21.83
N ARG A 195 11.79 8.26 -20.54
CA ARG A 195 10.76 7.39 -19.96
C ARG A 195 9.58 8.16 -19.42
N ALA A 196 8.39 7.63 -19.65
CA ALA A 196 7.13 8.12 -19.12
C ALA A 196 6.49 7.12 -18.14
N SER A 197 5.85 7.64 -17.08
CA SER A 197 5.19 6.82 -16.07
C SER A 197 3.87 7.43 -15.60
N LEU A 198 2.75 6.77 -15.90
CA LEU A 198 1.41 7.25 -15.50
C LEU A 198 0.68 6.24 -14.61
N ALA A 199 0.59 4.99 -15.08
CA ALA A 199 -0.17 3.93 -14.40
C ALA A 199 0.28 3.68 -12.96
N ASN A 200 -0.66 3.79 -12.01
CA ASN A 200 -0.57 3.17 -10.69
C ASN A 200 -1.16 1.73 -10.76
N SER A 201 -1.39 1.07 -9.61
CA SER A 201 -1.94 -0.29 -9.55
C SER A 201 -3.19 -0.50 -10.43
N SER A 202 -4.19 0.38 -10.32
CA SER A 202 -5.41 0.30 -11.13
C SER A 202 -5.18 0.79 -12.56
N GLY A 203 -4.29 1.76 -12.76
CA GLY A 203 -3.89 2.25 -14.08
C GLY A 203 -3.31 1.18 -15.00
N ILE A 204 -2.70 0.11 -14.44
CA ILE A 204 -2.21 -1.05 -15.21
C ILE A 204 -3.38 -1.75 -15.95
N TRP A 205 -4.58 -1.70 -15.38
CA TRP A 205 -5.78 -2.34 -15.93
C TRP A 205 -6.54 -1.49 -16.95
N LEU A 206 -6.22 -0.19 -17.06
CA LEU A 206 -6.75 0.69 -18.09
C LEU A 206 -6.20 0.30 -19.49
N PRO A 207 -6.73 0.92 -20.58
CA PRO A 207 -6.20 0.73 -21.92
C PRO A 207 -4.68 0.93 -21.99
N ALA A 208 -4.02 0.26 -22.95
CA ALA A 208 -2.55 0.22 -23.04
C ALA A 208 -1.89 1.61 -23.08
N ALA A 209 -2.59 2.63 -23.59
CA ALA A 209 -2.14 4.02 -23.64
C ALA A 209 -1.76 4.63 -22.27
N PHE A 210 -2.23 4.06 -21.15
CA PHE A 210 -1.91 4.53 -19.80
C PHE A 210 -0.60 4.00 -19.22
N ARG A 211 -0.03 2.95 -19.82
CA ARG A 211 1.06 2.19 -19.18
C ARG A 211 2.43 2.80 -19.41
N TYR A 212 2.68 3.32 -20.61
CA TYR A 212 3.97 3.88 -21.03
C TYR A 212 5.13 2.93 -20.70
N ASP A 213 6.32 3.48 -20.43
CA ASP A 213 7.56 2.72 -20.21
C ASP A 213 7.66 2.15 -18.79
N LEU A 214 6.86 2.66 -17.85
CA LEU A 214 6.95 2.32 -16.43
C LEU A 214 5.60 2.47 -15.71
N ALA A 215 5.05 1.35 -15.25
CA ALA A 215 3.93 1.33 -14.31
C ALA A 215 4.42 1.20 -12.85
N ARG A 216 3.67 1.77 -11.92
CA ARG A 216 4.03 1.82 -10.49
C ARG A 216 3.01 1.02 -9.67
N ALA A 217 3.35 -0.22 -9.36
CA ALA A 217 2.49 -1.11 -8.58
C ALA A 217 2.72 -0.89 -7.08
N GLY A 218 1.66 -0.56 -6.35
CA GLY A 218 1.67 -0.44 -4.89
C GLY A 218 0.65 -1.39 -4.29
N ALA A 219 -0.57 -0.88 -4.03
CA ALA A 219 -1.68 -1.61 -3.43
C ALA A 219 -1.90 -3.04 -3.94
N ALA A 220 -1.87 -3.23 -5.26
CA ALA A 220 -2.12 -4.53 -5.87
C ALA A 220 -1.04 -5.57 -5.55
N LEU A 221 0.21 -5.14 -5.27
CA LEU A 221 1.25 -6.05 -4.79
C LEU A 221 0.85 -6.70 -3.46
N PHE A 222 0.09 -5.98 -2.64
CA PHE A 222 -0.34 -6.36 -1.30
C PHE A 222 -1.76 -6.95 -1.24
N GLY A 223 -2.30 -7.36 -2.40
CA GLY A 223 -3.59 -8.05 -2.47
C GLY A 223 -4.83 -7.15 -2.47
N ILE A 224 -4.67 -5.82 -2.51
CA ILE A 224 -5.80 -4.89 -2.67
C ILE A 224 -6.31 -4.93 -4.11
N ASN A 225 -7.62 -5.01 -4.30
CA ASN A 225 -8.24 -5.14 -5.61
C ASN A 225 -7.99 -3.90 -6.49
N PRO A 226 -7.23 -4.00 -7.60
CA PRO A 226 -7.04 -2.89 -8.52
C PRO A 226 -8.27 -2.63 -9.41
N THR A 227 -9.24 -3.55 -9.45
CA THR A 227 -10.43 -3.52 -10.30
C THR A 227 -11.69 -3.78 -9.45
N PRO A 228 -12.12 -2.83 -8.59
CA PRO A 228 -13.14 -3.07 -7.57
C PRO A 228 -14.52 -3.49 -8.12
N ALA A 229 -14.82 -3.20 -9.39
CA ALA A 229 -16.05 -3.67 -10.06
C ALA A 229 -16.02 -5.16 -10.45
N HIS A 230 -14.90 -5.85 -10.26
CA HIS A 230 -14.68 -7.24 -10.66
C HIS A 230 -14.06 -8.06 -9.51
N PRO A 231 -14.14 -9.41 -9.56
CA PRO A 231 -13.42 -10.26 -8.62
C PRO A 231 -11.95 -9.89 -8.54
N ASN A 232 -11.40 -9.83 -7.32
CA ASN A 232 -10.03 -9.40 -7.10
C ASN A 232 -9.04 -10.37 -7.79
N PRO A 233 -8.24 -9.91 -8.77
CA PRO A 233 -7.27 -10.75 -9.46
C PRO A 233 -6.00 -11.01 -8.63
N MET A 234 -5.82 -10.33 -7.49
CA MET A 234 -4.62 -10.42 -6.67
C MET A 234 -4.81 -11.42 -5.52
N ASN A 235 -3.72 -12.11 -5.17
CA ASN A 235 -3.66 -12.99 -4.01
C ASN A 235 -3.59 -12.15 -2.73
N ALA A 236 -4.25 -12.62 -1.68
CA ALA A 236 -4.13 -12.03 -0.35
C ALA A 236 -2.70 -12.21 0.17
N VAL A 237 -2.12 -11.12 0.68
CA VAL A 237 -0.73 -11.10 1.19
C VAL A 237 -0.68 -11.05 2.71
N ALA A 238 -1.64 -10.37 3.32
CA ALA A 238 -1.65 -10.06 4.74
C ALA A 238 -2.72 -10.86 5.46
N ARG A 239 -2.33 -11.49 6.57
CA ARG A 239 -3.25 -12.16 7.48
C ARG A 239 -2.97 -11.74 8.92
N LEU A 240 -3.90 -11.03 9.54
CA LEU A 240 -3.80 -10.58 10.93
C LEU A 240 -4.47 -11.61 11.82
N VAL A 241 -3.69 -12.26 12.69
CA VAL A 241 -4.12 -13.44 13.45
C VAL A 241 -4.05 -13.14 14.95
N GLY A 242 -5.21 -13.08 15.58
CA GLY A 242 -5.36 -13.12 17.04
C GLY A 242 -5.68 -14.53 17.52
N ARG A 243 -6.00 -14.68 18.81
CA ARG A 243 -6.45 -15.95 19.41
C ARG A 243 -7.66 -15.73 20.31
N VAL A 244 -8.53 -16.72 20.37
CA VAL A 244 -9.57 -16.77 21.39
C VAL A 244 -8.89 -16.87 22.75
N LEU A 245 -9.14 -15.91 23.64
CA LEU A 245 -8.67 -15.92 25.02
C LEU A 245 -9.70 -16.56 25.95
N GLN A 246 -10.97 -16.25 25.72
CA GLN A 246 -12.07 -16.70 26.54
C GLN A 246 -13.33 -16.82 25.68
N VAL A 247 -14.19 -17.77 26.03
CA VAL A 247 -15.57 -17.85 25.52
C VAL A 247 -16.51 -17.85 26.71
N ARG A 248 -17.58 -17.06 26.63
CA ARG A 248 -18.58 -16.96 27.69
C ARG A 248 -20.00 -16.96 27.13
N SER A 249 -20.92 -17.50 27.92
CA SER A 249 -22.35 -17.29 27.68
C SER A 249 -22.75 -15.88 28.09
N VAL A 250 -23.64 -15.28 27.30
CA VAL A 250 -24.23 -13.96 27.52
C VAL A 250 -25.74 -14.11 27.34
N ASP A 251 -26.51 -13.75 28.35
CA ASP A 251 -27.96 -13.91 28.35
C ASP A 251 -28.65 -12.77 27.57
N GLN A 252 -29.94 -12.97 27.26
CA GLN A 252 -30.76 -11.93 26.63
C GLN A 252 -30.76 -10.65 27.49
N GLY A 253 -30.50 -9.50 26.87
CA GLY A 253 -30.49 -8.20 27.55
C GLY A 253 -29.13 -7.83 28.19
N GLU A 254 -28.16 -8.75 28.22
CA GLU A 254 -26.81 -8.43 28.68
C GLU A 254 -26.01 -7.68 27.60
N GLY A 255 -25.25 -6.67 28.02
CA GLY A 255 -24.44 -5.86 27.12
C GLY A 255 -22.99 -6.33 27.01
N VAL A 256 -22.36 -6.11 25.85
CA VAL A 256 -20.95 -6.50 25.59
C VAL A 256 -20.05 -5.28 25.41
N GLY A 257 -18.93 -5.27 26.15
CA GLY A 257 -17.86 -4.29 26.01
C GLY A 257 -18.23 -2.86 26.46
N TYR A 258 -17.41 -1.90 26.05
CA TYR A 258 -17.54 -0.51 26.50
C TYR A 258 -18.89 0.12 26.13
N GLY A 259 -19.55 0.70 27.14
CA GLY A 259 -20.82 1.40 27.00
C GLY A 259 -21.97 0.50 26.57
N HIS A 260 -21.79 -0.83 26.60
CA HIS A 260 -22.78 -1.81 26.16
C HIS A 260 -23.39 -1.45 24.80
N ALA A 261 -22.54 -0.99 23.87
CA ALA A 261 -22.96 -0.57 22.53
C ALA A 261 -23.58 -1.70 21.70
N TRP A 262 -23.46 -2.94 22.17
CA TRP A 262 -24.23 -4.08 21.72
C TRP A 262 -24.86 -4.76 22.93
N VAL A 263 -26.14 -5.09 22.81
CA VAL A 263 -26.93 -5.80 23.82
C VAL A 263 -27.46 -7.07 23.17
N SER A 264 -27.30 -8.19 23.86
CA SER A 264 -27.62 -9.49 23.30
C SER A 264 -29.13 -9.64 23.09
N PRO A 265 -29.61 -9.91 21.86
CA PRO A 265 -31.04 -10.03 21.59
C PRO A 265 -31.63 -11.34 22.10
N ASN A 266 -30.80 -12.35 22.38
CA ASN A 266 -31.14 -13.65 22.93
C ASN A 266 -29.88 -14.27 23.57
N ALA A 267 -29.94 -15.50 24.10
CA ALA A 267 -28.75 -16.16 24.64
C ALA A 267 -27.68 -16.38 23.54
N ARG A 268 -26.44 -15.97 23.83
CA ARG A 268 -25.31 -16.00 22.88
C ARG A 268 -24.03 -16.54 23.52
N ARG A 269 -23.11 -17.02 22.68
CA ARG A 269 -21.73 -17.32 23.05
C ARG A 269 -20.81 -16.25 22.46
N ILE A 270 -20.10 -15.54 23.34
CA ILE A 270 -19.20 -14.46 22.95
C ILE A 270 -17.75 -14.89 23.22
N ALA A 271 -16.91 -14.84 22.19
CA ALA A 271 -15.48 -15.03 22.28
C ALA A 271 -14.76 -13.68 22.42
N THR A 272 -13.78 -13.60 23.31
CA THR A 272 -12.82 -12.49 23.39
C THR A 272 -11.54 -12.89 22.68
N VAL A 273 -11.09 -12.05 21.75
CA VAL A 273 -9.95 -12.30 20.86
C VAL A 273 -8.83 -11.31 21.16
N SER A 274 -7.59 -11.80 21.17
CA SER A 274 -6.36 -11.06 21.52
C SER A 274 -5.83 -10.13 20.44
N ALA A 275 -6.68 -9.22 19.96
CA ALA A 275 -6.31 -8.14 19.05
C ALA A 275 -7.19 -6.92 19.32
N GLY A 276 -6.71 -5.72 19.04
CA GLY A 276 -7.48 -4.50 19.21
C GLY A 276 -6.95 -3.34 18.38
N TYR A 277 -7.44 -2.14 18.65
CA TYR A 277 -7.10 -0.98 17.82
C TYR A 277 -5.65 -0.54 17.92
N ALA A 278 -4.93 -0.88 19.00
CA ALA A 278 -3.51 -0.59 19.09
C ALA A 278 -2.65 -1.56 18.25
N ASP A 279 -3.21 -2.70 17.80
CA ASP A 279 -2.61 -3.56 16.77
C ASP A 279 -2.84 -3.02 15.34
N GLY A 280 -3.69 -1.99 15.21
CA GLY A 280 -4.13 -1.44 13.93
C GLY A 280 -5.51 -1.93 13.48
N TYR A 281 -6.17 -2.84 14.22
CA TYR A 281 -7.51 -3.30 13.85
C TYR A 281 -8.56 -2.19 14.09
N PRO A 282 -9.25 -1.68 13.06
CA PRO A 282 -9.97 -0.42 13.20
C PRO A 282 -11.08 -0.46 14.26
N ARG A 283 -11.04 0.52 15.18
CA ARG A 283 -12.02 0.62 16.29
C ARG A 283 -13.48 0.71 15.82
N HIS A 284 -13.71 1.31 14.66
CA HIS A 284 -15.04 1.52 14.08
C HIS A 284 -15.68 0.23 13.55
N LEU A 285 -14.95 -0.89 13.47
CA LEU A 285 -15.50 -2.20 13.09
C LEU A 285 -16.34 -2.84 14.20
N GLY A 286 -16.49 -2.20 15.36
CA GLY A 286 -17.42 -2.65 16.38
C GLY A 286 -18.85 -2.72 15.81
N ASN A 287 -19.51 -3.87 15.95
CA ASN A 287 -20.84 -4.18 15.42
C ASN A 287 -20.98 -4.28 13.89
N THR A 288 -19.96 -3.96 13.10
CA THR A 288 -20.02 -4.05 11.63
C THR A 288 -19.02 -5.05 11.06
N GLY A 289 -17.91 -5.25 11.77
CA GLY A 289 -16.80 -6.10 11.38
C GLY A 289 -17.13 -7.59 11.44
N ARG A 290 -16.30 -8.38 10.77
CA ARG A 290 -16.33 -9.85 10.82
C ARG A 290 -14.91 -10.39 11.01
N VAL A 291 -14.84 -11.59 11.57
CA VAL A 291 -13.60 -12.37 11.70
C VAL A 291 -13.84 -13.80 11.20
N ALA A 292 -12.78 -14.57 10.95
CA ALA A 292 -12.88 -15.99 10.65
C ALA A 292 -12.21 -16.86 11.72
N ILE A 293 -12.90 -17.93 12.14
CA ILE A 293 -12.47 -18.86 13.19
C ILE A 293 -12.70 -20.28 12.67
N GLY A 294 -11.62 -21.03 12.44
CA GLY A 294 -11.70 -22.42 11.96
C GLY A 294 -12.53 -22.61 10.69
N GLY A 295 -12.46 -21.67 9.74
CA GLY A 295 -13.23 -21.71 8.49
C GLY A 295 -14.64 -21.09 8.58
N HIS A 296 -15.09 -20.67 9.76
CA HIS A 296 -16.39 -20.03 9.96
C HIS A 296 -16.24 -18.52 10.10
N VAL A 297 -17.08 -17.74 9.41
CA VAL A 297 -17.14 -16.29 9.58
C VAL A 297 -18.09 -15.95 10.73
N ALA A 298 -17.64 -15.09 11.65
CA ALA A 298 -18.38 -14.67 12.84
C ALA A 298 -18.36 -13.13 12.99
N PRO A 299 -19.46 -12.50 13.41
CA PRO A 299 -19.53 -11.04 13.51
C PRO A 299 -18.83 -10.52 14.78
N VAL A 300 -18.20 -9.35 14.65
CA VAL A 300 -17.70 -8.56 15.77
C VAL A 300 -18.90 -7.89 16.46
N VAL A 301 -18.97 -8.00 17.79
CA VAL A 301 -20.03 -7.41 18.60
C VAL A 301 -19.44 -6.55 19.72
N GLY A 302 -20.07 -5.43 20.02
CA GLY A 302 -19.57 -4.43 20.96
C GLY A 302 -18.44 -3.57 20.38
N ARG A 303 -17.96 -2.62 21.20
CA ARG A 303 -16.83 -1.76 20.82
C ARG A 303 -15.52 -2.51 20.93
N ILE A 304 -14.67 -2.36 19.91
CA ILE A 304 -13.30 -2.88 19.90
C ILE A 304 -12.46 -2.12 20.94
N SER A 305 -11.80 -2.84 21.83
CA SER A 305 -10.93 -2.30 22.88
C SER A 305 -9.49 -2.11 22.37
N MET A 306 -8.62 -1.57 23.23
CA MET A 306 -7.21 -1.34 22.87
C MET A 306 -6.53 -2.62 22.39
N ASP A 307 -6.81 -3.72 23.07
CA ASP A 307 -6.12 -5.01 22.88
C ASP A 307 -7.07 -6.19 22.65
N LEU A 308 -8.40 -5.95 22.66
CA LEU A 308 -9.40 -7.01 22.63
C LEU A 308 -10.56 -6.71 21.67
N VAL A 309 -10.98 -7.75 20.96
CA VAL A 309 -12.16 -7.79 20.10
C VAL A 309 -13.13 -8.83 20.65
N THR A 310 -14.42 -8.53 20.65
CA THR A 310 -15.48 -9.47 21.04
C THR A 310 -16.27 -9.93 19.83
N VAL A 311 -16.54 -11.23 19.76
CA VAL A 311 -17.07 -11.90 18.57
C VAL A 311 -18.23 -12.80 18.98
N ASP A 312 -19.38 -12.70 18.30
CA ASP A 312 -20.48 -13.66 18.50
C ASP A 312 -20.17 -14.98 17.78
N VAL A 313 -19.80 -15.99 18.56
CA VAL A 313 -19.43 -17.32 18.06
C VAL A 313 -20.57 -18.32 18.20
N SER A 314 -21.81 -17.85 18.39
CA SER A 314 -22.98 -18.73 18.57
C SER A 314 -23.19 -19.68 17.38
N GLY A 315 -22.84 -19.24 16.16
CA GLY A 315 -22.90 -20.06 14.94
C GLY A 315 -21.64 -20.90 14.65
N VAL A 316 -20.62 -20.87 15.51
CA VAL A 316 -19.36 -21.60 15.34
C VAL A 316 -19.33 -22.81 16.27
N PRO A 317 -19.00 -24.03 15.81
CA PRO A 317 -18.99 -25.22 16.68
C PRO A 317 -18.12 -25.05 17.94
N ASP A 318 -18.56 -25.55 19.09
CA ASP A 318 -17.85 -25.40 20.38
C ASP A 318 -16.40 -25.88 20.35
N HIS A 319 -16.15 -26.99 19.67
CA HIS A 319 -14.80 -27.53 19.53
C HIS A 319 -13.89 -26.63 18.68
N VAL A 320 -14.46 -25.74 17.85
CA VAL A 320 -13.73 -24.75 17.06
C VAL A 320 -13.57 -23.46 17.86
N ALA A 321 -14.65 -22.91 18.43
CA ALA A 321 -14.61 -21.68 19.21
C ALA A 321 -14.19 -21.94 20.67
N ARG A 322 -12.91 -22.24 20.88
CA ARG A 322 -12.32 -22.49 22.22
C ARG A 322 -11.05 -21.68 22.46
N PRO A 323 -10.65 -21.41 23.73
CA PRO A 323 -9.39 -20.73 24.04
C PRO A 323 -8.18 -21.31 23.31
N GLY A 324 -7.28 -20.44 22.85
CA GLY A 324 -6.09 -20.75 22.07
C GLY A 324 -6.33 -20.84 20.55
N THR A 325 -7.58 -20.94 20.10
CA THR A 325 -7.90 -21.06 18.66
C THR A 325 -7.51 -19.79 17.91
N PRO A 326 -6.76 -19.90 16.80
CA PRO A 326 -6.45 -18.77 15.93
C PRO A 326 -7.71 -18.12 15.33
N VAL A 327 -7.71 -16.80 15.25
CA VAL A 327 -8.79 -15.99 14.67
C VAL A 327 -8.20 -15.04 13.65
N ASP A 328 -8.69 -15.11 12.43
CA ASP A 328 -8.29 -14.23 11.35
C ASP A 328 -9.16 -12.98 11.39
N LEU A 329 -8.55 -11.85 11.77
CA LEU A 329 -9.15 -10.52 11.68
C LEU A 329 -9.02 -9.94 10.27
N LEU A 330 -8.04 -10.44 9.52
CA LEU A 330 -7.75 -10.16 8.12
C LEU A 330 -7.22 -11.44 7.51
N GLY A 331 -7.66 -11.82 6.31
CA GLY A 331 -7.19 -13.02 5.61
C GLY A 331 -8.10 -13.42 4.45
N ASN A 332 -8.00 -14.68 3.98
CA ASN A 332 -8.74 -15.14 2.81
C ASN A 332 -10.27 -15.07 2.95
N LEU A 333 -10.79 -15.41 4.14
CA LEU A 333 -12.23 -15.36 4.45
C LEU A 333 -12.69 -13.98 4.95
N VAL A 334 -11.73 -13.09 5.22
CA VAL A 334 -11.97 -11.71 5.67
C VAL A 334 -11.03 -10.78 4.89
N PRO A 335 -11.26 -10.60 3.58
CA PRO A 335 -10.34 -9.86 2.71
C PRO A 335 -10.15 -8.41 3.15
N VAL A 336 -9.00 -7.83 2.82
CA VAL A 336 -8.66 -6.44 3.18
C VAL A 336 -9.69 -5.43 2.69
N ASP A 337 -10.22 -5.63 1.48
CA ASP A 337 -11.20 -4.73 0.88
C ASP A 337 -12.56 -4.83 1.58
N ASP A 338 -12.94 -6.01 2.08
CA ASP A 338 -14.18 -6.20 2.86
C ASP A 338 -14.07 -5.53 4.22
N VAL A 339 -12.92 -5.69 4.90
CA VAL A 339 -12.63 -5.00 6.17
C VAL A 339 -12.68 -3.48 5.96
N ALA A 340 -12.08 -2.99 4.88
CA ALA A 340 -12.08 -1.58 4.54
C ALA A 340 -13.50 -1.06 4.29
N ALA A 341 -14.30 -1.76 3.49
CA ALA A 341 -15.68 -1.40 3.19
C ALA A 341 -16.55 -1.36 4.45
N GLN A 342 -16.44 -2.38 5.32
CA GLN A 342 -17.14 -2.41 6.63
C GLN A 342 -16.71 -1.27 7.55
N GLY A 343 -15.47 -0.81 7.40
CA GLY A 343 -14.90 0.29 8.16
C GLY A 343 -15.15 1.68 7.57
N GLY A 344 -15.74 1.77 6.38
CA GLY A 344 -15.91 3.04 5.67
C GLY A 344 -14.57 3.67 5.24
N THR A 345 -13.60 2.84 4.88
CA THR A 345 -12.28 3.26 4.40
C THR A 345 -11.79 2.43 3.21
N ILE A 346 -10.49 2.47 2.91
CA ILE A 346 -9.81 1.77 1.82
C ILE A 346 -8.78 0.78 2.38
N GLY A 347 -8.50 -0.30 1.64
CA GLY A 347 -7.57 -1.35 2.08
C GLY A 347 -6.16 -0.82 2.40
N TYR A 348 -5.75 0.26 1.72
CA TYR A 348 -4.49 0.97 1.97
C TYR A 348 -4.35 1.39 3.44
N GLU A 349 -5.41 1.98 4.00
CA GLU A 349 -5.40 2.46 5.37
C GLU A 349 -5.39 1.27 6.35
N ILE A 350 -6.14 0.21 6.05
CA ILE A 350 -6.14 -1.02 6.87
C ILE A 350 -4.72 -1.58 7.00
N LEU A 351 -4.01 -1.76 5.90
CA LEU A 351 -2.66 -2.34 5.91
C LEU A 351 -1.62 -1.40 6.54
N ALA A 352 -1.63 -0.12 6.16
CA ALA A 352 -0.66 0.86 6.66
C ALA A 352 -0.80 1.14 8.17
N ARG A 353 -1.96 0.88 8.76
CA ARG A 353 -2.20 1.05 10.20
C ARG A 353 -1.80 -0.16 11.04
N LEU A 354 -1.43 -1.30 10.43
CA LEU A 354 -0.97 -2.48 11.17
C LEU A 354 0.32 -2.14 11.92
N GLY A 355 0.19 -1.96 13.23
CA GLY A 355 1.19 -1.28 14.05
C GLY A 355 2.50 -2.05 14.16
N SER A 356 3.58 -1.33 14.51
CA SER A 356 4.89 -1.93 14.77
C SER A 356 4.91 -2.93 15.93
N ARG A 357 3.91 -2.85 16.83
CA ARG A 357 3.75 -3.80 17.95
C ARG A 357 3.36 -5.21 17.51
N VAL A 358 2.82 -5.36 16.30
CA VAL A 358 2.42 -6.66 15.77
C VAL A 358 3.66 -7.30 15.11
N PRO A 359 4.21 -8.40 15.67
CA PRO A 359 5.32 -9.09 15.06
C PRO A 359 4.90 -9.67 13.70
N ARG A 360 5.81 -9.57 12.74
CA ARG A 360 5.62 -10.08 11.38
C ARG A 360 6.19 -11.49 11.24
N LEU A 361 5.41 -12.35 10.61
CA LEU A 361 5.76 -13.70 10.21
C LEU A 361 5.81 -13.78 8.70
N TYR A 362 6.98 -14.01 8.13
CA TYR A 362 7.14 -14.14 6.68
C TYR A 362 7.00 -15.61 6.27
N VAL A 363 6.12 -15.87 5.32
CA VAL A 363 5.94 -17.17 4.67
C VAL A 363 6.15 -17.01 3.15
N ASP A 364 6.32 -18.13 2.44
CA ASP A 364 6.61 -18.17 0.99
C ASP A 364 5.60 -19.04 0.23
#